data_AF-A0A1I7GXU5-F1
#
_entry.id   AF-A0A1I7GXU5-F1
#
_cell.length_a   1.000
_cell.length_b   1.000
_cell.length_c   1.000
_cell.angle_alpha   90.00
_cell.angle_beta   90.00
_cell.angle_gamma   90.00
#
_symmetry.space_group_name_H-M   'P 1'
#
loop_
_entity.id
_entity.type
_entity.pdbx_description
1 polymer ?
#
loop_
_entity_poly.entity_id
_entity_poly.type
_entity_poly.pdbx_seq_one_letter_code
_entity_poly.pdbx_strand_id
1 'polypeptide(L)'
;MLWFKRKIFLLLQNLYQLYNIFLKQMTLKYLHRAVLLLLWVLAFSSCLNSSESEFEFSHDAQIYSFSMESKKDTTKVLPGVKFTIDQLNSLIFNQDSLPYLFDVDSISLKVSGKTSYSFSKIVINLQNGDSTYLWNGEDSVAFKRLESIETTAEDGITTRKYRIKVNIHQQNPNLLNWSRITQNHLIGPVESQKSILHEGKFITYYKSGDMIKASTSPSTNGKEWTPVTVSGLPATIRVNTLLSATNGNTSTIYALDADSTVYSSTDGLIWNRINSGYPVVAIYGILPSLSGEMAVLTAINDEGILKFALTNDFVSFSLKEALPADDTFPVADFTSTSMENPAVHSAKYIILAGGKEKNNIANNKLWIIQEKEGKITLLSETSTVPLQVSQLFVYDAKVYLMTYETGKNRLYYSERYGLDWISAGTEQELPDTFTGRIGASVITDSNNFIWIFGGESGAQVPIADVWRGRLNKLAK
;
A
#
# COMPACT_ATOMS: atom_id res chain seq x y z
N MET A 1 36.26 -31.50 97.19
CA MET A 1 36.56 -30.26 96.42
C MET A 1 37.99 -29.71 96.63
N LEU A 2 38.74 -30.09 97.69
CA LEU A 2 40.18 -29.74 97.81
C LEU A 2 41.13 -30.60 96.95
N TRP A 3 40.72 -31.81 96.58
CA TRP A 3 41.57 -32.74 95.81
C TRP A 3 41.78 -32.32 94.35
N PHE A 4 40.78 -31.67 93.74
CA PHE A 4 40.83 -31.22 92.33
C PHE A 4 41.69 -29.95 92.15
N LYS A 5 41.60 -29.01 93.10
CA LYS A 5 42.43 -27.79 93.09
C LYS A 5 43.92 -28.09 93.24
N ARG A 6 44.28 -29.12 94.02
CA ARG A 6 45.69 -29.54 94.21
C ARG A 6 46.28 -30.18 92.94
N LYS A 7 45.47 -30.92 92.17
CA LYS A 7 45.89 -31.49 90.87
C LYS A 7 46.07 -30.41 89.79
N ILE A 8 45.21 -29.41 89.75
CA ILE A 8 45.33 -28.29 88.78
C ILE A 8 46.56 -27.43 89.09
N PHE A 9 46.85 -27.17 90.37
CA PHE A 9 48.05 -26.43 90.76
C PHE A 9 49.34 -27.20 90.42
N LEU A 10 49.36 -28.52 90.64
CA LEU A 10 50.46 -29.39 90.20
C LEU A 10 50.58 -29.46 88.67
N LEU A 11 49.47 -29.40 87.93
CA LEU A 11 49.49 -29.39 86.47
C LEU A 11 50.07 -28.09 85.91
N LEU A 12 49.68 -26.94 86.49
CA LEU A 12 50.18 -25.62 86.09
C LEU A 12 51.66 -25.43 86.47
N GLN A 13 52.07 -25.96 87.62
CA GLN A 13 53.48 -25.92 88.04
C GLN A 13 54.36 -26.84 87.16
N ASN A 14 53.84 -28.01 86.74
CA ASN A 14 54.51 -28.87 85.78
C ASN A 14 54.54 -28.29 84.36
N LEU A 15 53.48 -27.61 83.91
CA LEU A 15 53.44 -26.91 82.61
C LEU A 15 54.41 -25.73 82.58
N TYR A 16 54.53 -24.97 83.68
CA TYR A 16 55.49 -23.87 83.79
C TYR A 16 56.95 -24.36 83.85
N GLN A 17 57.19 -25.49 84.51
CA GLN A 17 58.50 -26.16 84.48
C GLN A 17 58.81 -26.74 83.09
N LEU A 18 57.85 -27.40 82.41
CA LEU A 18 58.03 -27.90 81.04
C LEU A 18 58.30 -26.75 80.07
N TYR A 19 57.57 -25.64 80.18
CA TYR A 19 57.74 -24.44 79.34
C TYR A 19 59.13 -23.83 79.50
N ASN A 20 59.62 -23.71 80.75
CA ASN A 20 60.96 -23.20 81.01
C ASN A 20 62.08 -24.18 80.59
N ILE A 21 61.86 -25.49 80.67
CA ILE A 21 62.78 -26.51 80.14
C ILE A 21 62.78 -26.49 78.60
N PHE A 22 61.61 -26.33 77.96
CA PHE A 22 61.48 -26.24 76.51
C PHE A 22 62.17 -24.99 75.94
N LEU A 23 62.02 -23.82 76.58
CA LEU A 23 62.71 -22.60 76.14
C LEU A 23 64.23 -22.65 76.38
N LYS A 24 64.72 -23.39 77.38
CA LYS A 24 66.16 -23.50 77.66
C LYS A 24 66.92 -24.50 76.77
N GLN A 25 66.24 -25.41 76.08
CA GLN A 25 66.89 -26.47 75.27
C GLN A 25 66.70 -26.35 73.76
N MET A 26 65.98 -25.35 73.26
CA MET A 26 65.84 -25.15 71.82
C MET A 26 67.09 -24.48 71.23
N THR A 27 68.18 -25.25 71.13
CA THR A 27 69.31 -24.89 70.28
C THR A 27 68.81 -24.75 68.84
N LEU A 28 69.26 -23.69 68.17
CA LEU A 28 68.89 -23.26 66.81
C LEU A 28 68.95 -24.38 65.74
N LYS A 29 69.58 -25.53 66.04
CA LYS A 29 69.77 -26.67 65.13
C LYS A 29 68.50 -27.38 64.65
N TYR A 30 67.39 -27.34 65.40
CA TYR A 30 66.15 -28.06 65.02
C TYR A 30 65.00 -27.14 64.57
N LEU A 31 65.14 -25.82 64.76
CA LEU A 31 64.15 -24.84 64.32
C LEU A 31 63.96 -24.88 62.79
N HIS A 32 65.05 -25.02 62.04
CA HIS A 32 65.01 -25.06 60.58
C HIS A 32 64.27 -26.31 60.04
N ARG A 33 64.37 -27.45 60.73
CA ARG A 33 63.68 -28.69 60.34
C ARG A 33 62.18 -28.64 60.65
N ALA A 34 61.80 -28.02 61.76
CA ALA A 34 60.40 -27.78 62.11
C ALA A 34 59.75 -26.76 61.15
N VAL A 35 60.47 -25.70 60.81
CA VAL A 35 60.00 -24.68 59.84
C VAL A 35 59.86 -25.25 58.44
N LEU A 36 60.77 -26.12 57.99
CA LEU A 36 60.62 -26.82 56.70
C LEU A 36 59.42 -27.76 56.68
N LEU A 37 59.19 -28.53 57.75
CA LEU A 37 58.01 -29.41 57.84
C LEU A 37 56.70 -28.61 57.84
N LEU A 38 56.67 -27.47 58.52
CA LEU A 38 55.51 -26.58 58.53
C LEU A 38 55.27 -25.92 57.17
N LEU A 39 56.34 -25.56 56.45
CA LEU A 39 56.28 -25.05 55.07
C LEU A 39 55.79 -26.12 54.08
N TRP A 40 56.16 -27.39 54.26
CA TRP A 40 55.65 -28.49 53.44
C TRP A 40 54.17 -28.76 53.71
N VAL A 41 53.72 -28.72 54.98
CA VAL A 41 52.29 -28.85 55.33
C VAL A 41 51.47 -27.67 54.79
N LEU A 42 52.01 -26.43 54.83
CA LEU A 42 51.37 -25.24 54.26
C LEU A 42 51.37 -25.21 52.72
N ALA A 43 52.37 -25.82 52.07
CA ALA A 43 52.42 -25.93 50.61
C ALA A 43 51.41 -26.95 50.05
N PHE A 44 51.08 -28.00 50.81
CA PHE A 44 50.06 -29.00 50.39
C PHE A 44 48.62 -28.61 50.78
N SER A 45 48.40 -27.73 51.77
CA SER A 45 47.05 -27.22 52.07
C SER A 45 46.57 -26.12 51.12
N SER A 46 47.47 -25.55 50.30
CA SER A 46 47.09 -24.59 49.24
C SER A 46 46.44 -25.23 48.01
N CYS A 47 46.44 -26.57 47.88
CA CYS A 47 45.79 -27.30 46.79
C CYS A 47 44.55 -28.10 47.23
N LEU A 48 44.00 -27.78 48.42
CA LEU A 48 42.77 -28.39 48.92
C LEU A 48 41.59 -27.41 49.02
N ASN A 49 41.69 -26.30 48.30
CA ASN A 49 40.54 -25.49 47.95
C ASN A 49 40.38 -25.60 46.44
N SER A 50 39.70 -26.65 45.97
CA SER A 50 39.08 -26.62 44.66
C SER A 50 38.08 -25.47 44.71
N SER A 51 38.47 -24.29 44.23
CA SER A 51 37.49 -23.30 43.82
C SER A 51 36.79 -23.89 42.61
N GLU A 52 35.81 -24.77 42.85
CA GLU A 52 34.76 -24.97 41.88
C GLU A 52 34.16 -23.58 41.70
N SER A 53 34.49 -22.95 40.58
CA SER A 53 33.70 -21.82 40.12
C SER A 53 32.31 -22.40 39.91
N GLU A 54 31.38 -22.08 40.79
CA GLU A 54 29.97 -22.36 40.55
C GLU A 54 29.61 -21.69 39.22
N PHE A 55 29.51 -22.50 38.17
CA PHE A 55 29.04 -22.04 36.87
C PHE A 55 27.55 -21.76 37.04
N GLU A 56 27.18 -20.49 37.16
CA GLU A 56 25.78 -20.08 37.18
C GLU A 56 25.24 -20.13 35.75
N PHE A 57 24.50 -21.20 35.45
CA PHE A 57 23.84 -21.35 34.16
C PHE A 57 22.69 -20.36 34.01
N SER A 58 22.51 -19.84 32.80
CA SER A 58 21.41 -18.92 32.53
C SER A 58 20.06 -19.62 32.65
N HIS A 59 19.11 -18.95 33.30
CA HIS A 59 17.70 -19.34 33.38
C HIS A 59 16.86 -18.67 32.25
N ASP A 60 17.51 -17.99 31.31
CA ASP A 60 16.84 -17.22 30.26
C ASP A 60 16.45 -18.11 29.07
N ALA A 61 15.23 -18.66 29.10
CA ALA A 61 14.66 -19.46 28.02
C ALA A 61 14.04 -18.62 26.88
N GLN A 62 14.23 -17.29 26.84
CA GLN A 62 13.49 -16.44 25.91
C GLN A 62 14.10 -16.44 24.51
N ILE A 63 13.24 -16.43 23.48
CA ILE A 63 13.64 -16.21 22.09
C ILE A 63 13.76 -14.69 21.87
N TYR A 64 14.92 -14.24 21.40
CA TYR A 64 15.18 -12.82 21.11
C TYR A 64 15.21 -12.51 19.61
N SER A 65 15.52 -13.49 18.77
CA SER A 65 15.43 -13.37 17.32
C SER A 65 14.80 -14.61 16.70
N PHE A 66 14.06 -14.38 15.63
CA PHE A 66 13.35 -15.43 14.90
C PHE A 66 13.29 -15.06 13.42
N SER A 67 13.66 -15.99 12.54
CA SER A 67 13.42 -15.88 11.10
C SER A 67 13.20 -17.26 10.47
N MET A 68 12.61 -17.26 9.28
CA MET A 68 12.34 -18.44 8.47
C MET A 68 12.93 -18.24 7.09
N GLU A 69 13.47 -19.31 6.51
CA GLU A 69 13.95 -19.33 5.13
C GLU A 69 13.48 -20.62 4.46
N SER A 70 13.31 -20.63 3.14
CA SER A 70 13.07 -21.87 2.39
C SER A 70 13.80 -21.82 1.06
N LYS A 71 14.45 -22.93 0.70
CA LYS A 71 15.01 -23.10 -0.66
C LYS A 71 13.91 -23.19 -1.72
N LYS A 72 12.68 -23.52 -1.32
CA LYS A 72 11.51 -23.61 -2.21
C LYS A 72 10.78 -22.27 -2.38
N ASP A 73 11.13 -21.25 -1.60
CA ASP A 73 10.63 -19.89 -1.78
C ASP A 73 11.37 -19.20 -2.93
N THR A 74 10.95 -19.51 -4.16
CA THR A 74 11.54 -18.97 -5.40
C THR A 74 11.34 -17.46 -5.53
N THR A 75 10.30 -16.93 -4.90
CA THR A 75 9.95 -15.50 -4.87
C THR A 75 10.71 -14.71 -3.79
N LYS A 76 11.47 -15.40 -2.92
CA LYS A 76 12.24 -14.80 -1.81
C LYS A 76 11.40 -13.92 -0.88
N VAL A 77 10.18 -14.37 -0.58
CA VAL A 77 9.27 -13.69 0.35
C VAL A 77 9.77 -13.80 1.79
N LEU A 78 10.06 -15.03 2.27
CA LEU A 78 10.39 -15.32 3.66
C LEU A 78 11.59 -14.54 4.21
N PRO A 79 12.70 -14.36 3.48
CA PRO A 79 13.84 -13.57 3.97
C PRO A 79 13.51 -12.12 4.30
N GLY A 80 12.46 -11.55 3.69
CA GLY A 80 12.01 -10.18 3.94
C GLY A 80 10.98 -10.05 5.08
N VAL A 81 10.49 -11.17 5.63
CA VAL A 81 9.42 -11.17 6.62
C VAL A 81 9.95 -10.74 7.98
N LYS A 82 9.29 -9.75 8.57
CA LYS A 82 9.56 -9.31 9.94
C LYS A 82 8.64 -10.05 10.90
N PHE A 83 9.24 -10.79 11.83
CA PHE A 83 8.51 -11.44 12.91
C PHE A 83 8.56 -10.60 14.19
N THR A 84 7.41 -10.48 14.84
CA THR A 84 7.29 -9.97 16.20
C THR A 84 7.29 -11.14 17.16
N ILE A 85 8.11 -11.05 18.20
CA ILE A 85 8.14 -11.98 19.33
C ILE A 85 7.45 -11.28 20.50
N ASP A 86 6.20 -11.67 20.76
CA ASP A 86 5.46 -11.23 21.93
C ASP A 86 5.88 -12.09 23.13
N GLN A 87 6.75 -11.52 23.95
CA GLN A 87 7.22 -12.18 25.16
C GLN A 87 6.06 -12.44 26.12
N LEU A 88 5.17 -11.47 26.34
CA LEU A 88 4.10 -11.59 27.34
C LEU A 88 3.16 -12.76 27.04
N ASN A 89 2.74 -12.88 25.77
CA ASN A 89 1.81 -13.93 25.34
C ASN A 89 2.49 -15.20 24.79
N SER A 90 3.83 -15.22 24.77
CA SER A 90 4.65 -16.28 24.16
C SER A 90 4.15 -16.65 22.75
N LEU A 91 4.08 -15.65 21.88
CA LEU A 91 3.58 -15.75 20.52
C LEU A 91 4.60 -15.15 19.55
N ILE A 92 4.91 -15.86 18.48
CA ILE A 92 5.72 -15.36 17.37
C ILE A 92 4.84 -15.30 16.13
N PHE A 93 4.76 -14.12 15.51
CA PHE A 93 3.93 -13.90 14.34
C PHE A 93 4.57 -12.89 13.40
N ASN A 94 4.27 -12.99 12.11
CA ASN A 94 4.70 -12.00 11.12
C ASN A 94 3.88 -10.71 11.25
N GLN A 95 4.57 -9.57 11.18
CA GLN A 95 3.94 -8.24 11.23
C GLN A 95 2.98 -8.04 10.06
N ASP A 96 3.45 -8.36 8.86
CA ASP A 96 2.66 -8.33 7.62
C ASP A 96 2.37 -9.75 7.16
N SER A 97 1.13 -10.01 6.73
CA SER A 97 0.73 -11.31 6.19
C SER A 97 1.55 -11.67 4.95
N LEU A 98 1.86 -12.96 4.79
CA LEU A 98 2.49 -13.46 3.58
C LEU A 98 1.54 -13.31 2.37
N PRO A 99 2.07 -13.22 1.14
CA PRO A 99 1.27 -13.09 -0.07
C PRO A 99 0.19 -14.17 -0.18
N TYR A 100 -0.92 -13.84 -0.84
CA TYR A 100 -1.98 -14.79 -1.16
C TYR A 100 -1.39 -16.00 -1.90
N LEU A 101 -1.83 -17.21 -1.52
CA LEU A 101 -1.31 -18.50 -2.01
C LEU A 101 0.16 -18.78 -1.71
N PHE A 102 0.82 -18.00 -0.84
CA PHE A 102 2.17 -18.35 -0.40
C PHE A 102 2.17 -19.74 0.24
N ASP A 103 3.03 -20.62 -0.27
CA ASP A 103 3.15 -21.98 0.20
C ASP A 103 4.56 -22.53 -0.02
N VAL A 104 5.05 -23.25 0.99
CA VAL A 104 6.28 -24.04 0.93
C VAL A 104 6.10 -25.27 1.81
N ASP A 105 6.64 -26.42 1.39
CA ASP A 105 6.51 -27.65 2.19
C ASP A 105 7.34 -27.57 3.48
N SER A 106 8.55 -27.01 3.38
CA SER A 106 9.58 -27.04 4.42
C SER A 106 10.33 -25.72 4.53
N ILE A 107 10.69 -25.34 5.74
CA ILE A 107 11.46 -24.15 6.09
C ILE A 107 12.68 -24.51 6.94
N SER A 108 13.73 -23.70 6.87
CA SER A 108 14.79 -23.64 7.87
C SER A 108 14.46 -22.51 8.84
N LEU A 109 14.69 -22.73 10.13
CA LEU A 109 14.47 -21.73 11.17
C LEU A 109 15.82 -21.16 11.61
N LYS A 110 15.83 -19.89 11.99
CA LYS A 110 16.91 -19.31 12.79
C LYS A 110 16.29 -18.74 14.05
N VAL A 111 16.66 -19.32 15.18
CA VAL A 111 16.17 -18.97 16.52
C VAL A 111 17.39 -18.62 17.37
N SER A 112 17.39 -17.47 18.04
CA SER A 112 18.49 -17.10 18.95
C SER A 112 17.97 -16.58 20.27
N GLY A 113 18.66 -16.96 21.34
CA GLY A 113 18.48 -16.39 22.67
C GLY A 113 19.36 -15.16 22.87
N LYS A 114 19.56 -14.77 24.13
CA LYS A 114 20.37 -13.61 24.52
C LYS A 114 21.85 -13.75 24.12
N THR A 115 22.35 -14.97 24.06
CA THR A 115 23.73 -15.37 23.73
C THR A 115 23.72 -16.58 22.80
N SER A 116 24.87 -16.92 22.20
CA SER A 116 24.99 -18.09 21.31
C SER A 116 24.77 -19.44 21.99
N TYR A 117 24.79 -19.49 23.33
CA TYR A 117 24.65 -20.71 24.13
C TYR A 117 23.40 -20.67 25.04
N SER A 118 22.42 -19.81 24.74
CA SER A 118 21.26 -19.58 25.63
C SER A 118 20.35 -20.80 25.81
N PHE A 119 20.37 -21.76 24.89
CA PHE A 119 19.46 -22.90 24.92
C PHE A 119 20.23 -24.21 25.00
N SER A 120 19.95 -25.00 26.04
CA SER A 120 20.42 -26.39 26.13
C SER A 120 19.60 -27.33 25.23
N LYS A 121 18.37 -26.93 24.89
CA LYS A 121 17.42 -27.74 24.13
C LYS A 121 16.43 -26.87 23.37
N ILE A 122 16.12 -27.24 22.12
CA ILE A 122 15.02 -26.65 21.34
C ILE A 122 14.13 -27.78 20.84
N VAL A 123 12.82 -27.68 21.10
CA VAL A 123 11.82 -28.66 20.72
C VAL A 123 10.83 -28.02 19.76
N ILE A 124 10.63 -28.67 18.60
CA ILE A 124 9.64 -28.26 17.61
C ILE A 124 8.39 -29.10 17.79
N ASN A 125 7.25 -28.44 17.89
CA ASN A 125 5.94 -29.07 17.97
C ASN A 125 5.18 -28.81 16.67
N LEU A 126 4.69 -29.88 16.05
CA LEU A 126 3.86 -29.83 14.86
C LEU A 126 2.39 -30.11 15.20
N GLN A 127 1.49 -29.48 14.46
CA GLN A 127 0.04 -29.69 14.57
C GLN A 127 -0.33 -31.17 14.32
N ASN A 128 -1.47 -31.56 14.90
CA ASN A 128 -2.16 -32.85 14.74
C ASN A 128 -1.49 -34.08 15.35
N GLY A 129 -0.71 -33.94 16.43
CA GLY A 129 -0.14 -35.08 17.18
C GLY A 129 1.00 -35.83 16.48
N ASP A 130 1.22 -35.51 15.21
CA ASP A 130 2.24 -35.92 14.27
C ASP A 130 3.68 -36.18 14.73
N SER A 131 4.26 -35.21 15.42
CA SER A 131 5.69 -35.18 15.75
C SER A 131 6.00 -34.01 16.68
N THR A 132 6.56 -34.31 17.85
CA THR A 132 7.38 -33.38 18.62
C THR A 132 8.80 -33.92 18.58
N TYR A 133 9.77 -33.11 18.18
CA TYR A 133 11.14 -33.57 18.06
C TYR A 133 12.15 -32.55 18.58
N LEU A 134 13.29 -33.06 19.04
CA LEU A 134 14.46 -32.26 19.38
C LEU A 134 15.05 -31.73 18.08
N TRP A 135 15.12 -30.41 17.95
CA TRP A 135 15.65 -29.76 16.76
C TRP A 135 17.12 -29.41 16.94
N ASN A 136 17.94 -29.82 15.97
CA ASN A 136 19.40 -29.69 15.98
C ASN A 136 19.89 -28.34 15.42
N GLY A 137 18.99 -27.47 14.96
CA GLY A 137 19.36 -26.20 14.31
C GLY A 137 19.54 -26.26 12.80
N GLU A 138 19.66 -27.47 12.22
CA GLU A 138 19.97 -27.69 10.80
C GLU A 138 18.80 -28.29 10.03
N ASP A 139 18.02 -29.14 10.67
CA ASP A 139 16.91 -29.86 10.04
C ASP A 139 15.80 -28.90 9.58
N SER A 140 15.21 -29.19 8.43
CA SER A 140 14.04 -28.45 7.96
C SER A 140 12.79 -28.79 8.77
N VAL A 141 11.92 -27.81 8.94
CA VAL A 141 10.64 -27.90 9.65
C VAL A 141 9.48 -27.81 8.65
N ALA A 142 8.42 -28.59 8.86
CA ALA A 142 7.22 -28.53 8.03
C ALA A 142 6.46 -27.20 8.25
N PHE A 143 6.41 -26.34 7.24
CA PHE A 143 5.90 -24.96 7.35
C PHE A 143 4.45 -24.90 7.82
N LYS A 144 3.53 -25.55 7.09
CA LYS A 144 2.09 -25.54 7.39
C LYS A 144 1.74 -26.19 8.72
N ARG A 145 2.61 -27.07 9.22
CA ARG A 145 2.36 -27.84 10.45
C ARG A 145 3.06 -27.23 11.67
N LEU A 146 3.94 -26.24 11.52
CA LEU A 146 4.65 -25.64 12.65
C LEU A 146 3.65 -24.99 13.61
N GLU A 147 3.56 -25.53 14.83
CA GLU A 147 2.62 -25.06 15.85
C GLU A 147 3.32 -24.20 16.90
N SER A 148 4.43 -24.70 17.45
CA SER A 148 5.15 -24.02 18.51
C SER A 148 6.61 -24.46 18.62
N ILE A 149 7.41 -23.59 19.21
CA ILE A 149 8.82 -23.83 19.53
C ILE A 149 8.96 -23.72 21.05
N GLU A 150 9.54 -24.74 21.66
CA GLU A 150 9.84 -24.75 23.08
C GLU A 150 11.34 -24.75 23.29
N THR A 151 11.83 -23.76 24.02
CA THR A 151 13.24 -23.58 24.37
C THR A 151 13.44 -23.95 25.83
N THR A 152 14.53 -24.65 26.12
CA THR A 152 15.02 -24.87 27.49
C THR A 152 16.29 -24.06 27.67
N ALA A 153 16.37 -23.27 28.73
CA ALA A 153 17.53 -22.44 29.04
C ALA A 153 18.79 -23.30 29.31
N GLU A 154 19.92 -22.63 29.47
CA GLU A 154 21.21 -23.27 29.73
C GLU A 154 21.20 -24.14 31.01
N ASP A 155 20.40 -23.76 32.01
CA ASP A 155 20.18 -24.51 33.25
C ASP A 155 19.55 -25.91 33.05
N GLY A 156 19.01 -26.21 31.85
CA GLY A 156 18.34 -27.47 31.54
C GLY A 156 16.96 -27.65 32.20
N ILE A 157 16.47 -26.65 32.93
CA ILE A 157 15.25 -26.72 33.75
C ILE A 157 14.22 -25.71 33.27
N THR A 158 14.63 -24.44 33.08
CA THR A 158 13.71 -23.37 32.75
C THR A 158 13.28 -23.49 31.29
N THR A 159 11.98 -23.67 31.04
CA THR A 159 11.43 -23.77 29.68
C THR A 159 10.51 -22.61 29.33
N ARG A 160 10.44 -22.30 28.03
CA ARG A 160 9.45 -21.38 27.48
C ARG A 160 8.95 -21.86 26.13
N LYS A 161 7.63 -21.88 25.96
CA LYS A 161 6.97 -22.34 24.73
C LYS A 161 6.32 -21.17 24.00
N TYR A 162 6.75 -20.93 22.77
CA TYR A 162 6.19 -19.92 21.89
C TYR A 162 5.28 -20.56 20.84
N ARG A 163 4.03 -20.12 20.78
CA ARG A 163 3.15 -20.46 19.66
C ARG A 163 3.59 -19.71 18.41
N ILE A 164 3.59 -20.36 17.25
CA ILE A 164 3.90 -19.74 15.97
C ILE A 164 2.60 -19.47 15.22
N LYS A 165 2.39 -18.23 14.77
CA LYS A 165 1.26 -17.84 13.92
C LYS A 165 1.78 -17.13 12.68
N VAL A 166 1.83 -17.84 11.57
CA VAL A 166 2.15 -17.24 10.27
C VAL A 166 0.85 -16.88 9.55
N ASN A 167 0.58 -15.59 9.43
CA ASN A 167 -0.59 -15.07 8.72
C ASN A 167 -0.29 -15.02 7.21
N ILE A 168 -1.25 -15.45 6.40
CA ILE A 168 -1.21 -15.43 4.93
C ILE A 168 -2.48 -14.75 4.44
N HIS A 169 -2.39 -13.88 3.44
CA HIS A 169 -3.57 -13.26 2.83
C HIS A 169 -4.53 -14.34 2.31
N GLN A 170 -5.83 -14.19 2.58
CA GLN A 170 -6.87 -15.17 2.23
C GLN A 170 -7.61 -14.84 0.93
N GLN A 171 -7.40 -13.64 0.39
CA GLN A 171 -8.03 -13.17 -0.82
C GLN A 171 -6.98 -12.75 -1.83
N ASN A 172 -7.26 -12.98 -3.12
CA ASN A 172 -6.42 -12.47 -4.18
C ASN A 172 -6.41 -10.94 -4.13
N PRO A 173 -5.25 -10.29 -3.90
CA PRO A 173 -5.15 -8.83 -3.79
C PRO A 173 -5.56 -8.10 -5.08
N ASN A 174 -5.40 -8.75 -6.23
CA ASN A 174 -5.65 -8.17 -7.55
C ASN A 174 -7.05 -8.47 -8.10
N LEU A 175 -7.89 -9.20 -7.36
CA LEU A 175 -9.28 -9.43 -7.72
C LEU A 175 -10.07 -8.13 -7.53
N LEU A 176 -10.77 -7.71 -8.58
CA LEU A 176 -11.62 -6.53 -8.61
C LEU A 176 -13.08 -6.96 -8.59
N ASN A 177 -13.74 -6.70 -7.45
CA ASN A 177 -15.11 -7.14 -7.25
C ASN A 177 -16.11 -6.07 -7.71
N TRP A 178 -16.93 -6.39 -8.70
CA TRP A 178 -17.96 -5.50 -9.23
C TRP A 178 -19.34 -5.74 -8.62
N SER A 179 -20.10 -4.67 -8.43
CA SER A 179 -21.48 -4.70 -7.96
C SER A 179 -22.32 -3.65 -8.69
N ARG A 180 -23.51 -4.02 -9.15
CA ARG A 180 -24.50 -3.05 -9.63
C ARG A 180 -25.16 -2.40 -8.43
N ILE A 181 -25.07 -1.08 -8.35
CA ILE A 181 -25.56 -0.29 -7.22
C ILE A 181 -27.01 0.13 -7.43
N THR A 182 -27.32 0.62 -8.62
CA THR A 182 -28.68 1.03 -9.01
C THR A 182 -28.88 0.90 -10.51
N GLN A 183 -30.13 1.00 -10.95
CA GLN A 183 -30.57 0.95 -12.33
C GLN A 183 -31.69 1.96 -12.55
N ASN A 184 -31.82 2.46 -13.78
CA ASN A 184 -32.84 3.44 -14.17
C ASN A 184 -32.83 4.71 -13.30
N HIS A 185 -31.65 5.21 -12.95
CA HIS A 185 -31.49 6.39 -12.08
C HIS A 185 -31.80 7.74 -12.78
N LEU A 186 -32.10 7.70 -14.08
CA LEU A 186 -32.44 8.86 -14.91
C LEU A 186 -33.87 8.74 -15.44
N ILE A 187 -34.52 9.89 -15.63
CA ILE A 187 -35.88 9.97 -16.18
C ILE A 187 -35.78 10.30 -17.67
N GLY A 188 -36.29 9.41 -18.53
CA GLY A 188 -36.18 9.52 -19.97
C GLY A 188 -36.98 10.67 -20.61
N PRO A 189 -36.66 11.03 -21.88
CA PRO A 189 -35.60 10.46 -22.72
C PRO A 189 -34.18 10.94 -22.31
N VAL A 190 -33.16 10.14 -22.61
CA VAL A 190 -31.74 10.44 -22.37
C VAL A 190 -31.01 10.35 -23.71
N GLU A 191 -30.55 11.47 -24.26
CA GLU A 191 -29.82 11.50 -25.55
C GLU A 191 -28.31 11.38 -25.36
N SER A 192 -27.79 12.02 -24.32
CA SER A 192 -26.39 11.96 -23.92
C SER A 192 -26.30 12.24 -22.44
N GLN A 193 -25.24 11.75 -21.78
CA GLN A 193 -25.08 11.89 -20.34
C GLN A 193 -23.62 11.95 -19.92
N LYS A 194 -23.35 12.62 -18.80
CA LYS A 194 -22.05 12.62 -18.12
C LYS A 194 -22.28 12.70 -16.63
N SER A 195 -21.57 11.85 -15.89
CA SER A 195 -21.53 11.89 -14.43
C SER A 195 -20.22 12.48 -13.95
N ILE A 196 -20.30 13.30 -12.92
CA ILE A 196 -19.15 13.88 -12.22
C ILE A 196 -19.28 13.68 -10.72
N LEU A 197 -18.16 13.73 -10.01
CA LEU A 197 -18.10 13.83 -8.57
C LEU A 197 -17.80 15.29 -8.21
N HIS A 198 -18.69 15.91 -7.46
CA HIS A 198 -18.57 17.30 -7.03
C HIS A 198 -19.10 17.43 -5.60
N GLU A 199 -18.29 17.99 -4.69
CA GLU A 199 -18.69 18.28 -3.29
C GLU A 199 -19.40 17.09 -2.60
N GLY A 200 -18.83 15.89 -2.72
CA GLY A 200 -19.37 14.67 -2.08
C GLY A 200 -20.65 14.11 -2.70
N LYS A 201 -21.04 14.59 -3.89
CA LYS A 201 -22.21 14.10 -4.63
C LYS A 201 -21.80 13.63 -6.02
N PHE A 202 -22.40 12.51 -6.44
CA PHE A 202 -22.48 12.21 -7.86
C PHE A 202 -23.58 13.07 -8.46
N ILE A 203 -23.28 13.71 -9.58
CA ILE A 203 -24.23 14.48 -10.38
C ILE A 203 -24.16 13.94 -11.80
N THR A 204 -25.27 13.44 -12.31
CA THR A 204 -25.40 13.00 -13.70
C THR A 204 -26.21 14.03 -14.46
N TYR A 205 -25.56 14.74 -15.38
CA TYR A 205 -26.21 15.62 -16.34
C TYR A 205 -26.56 14.84 -17.58
N TYR A 206 -27.72 15.11 -18.15
CA TYR A 206 -28.16 14.46 -19.37
C TYR A 206 -29.01 15.38 -20.23
N LYS A 207 -28.87 15.22 -21.54
CA LYS A 207 -29.70 15.91 -22.53
C LYS A 207 -31.03 15.17 -22.71
N SER A 208 -32.11 15.93 -22.71
CA SER A 208 -33.49 15.45 -22.91
C SER A 208 -34.26 16.49 -23.73
N GLY A 209 -34.21 16.39 -25.06
CA GLY A 209 -34.76 17.40 -25.97
C GLY A 209 -34.00 18.71 -25.87
N ASP A 210 -34.74 19.81 -25.70
CA ASP A 210 -34.18 21.17 -25.64
C ASP A 210 -33.72 21.60 -24.24
N MET A 211 -33.42 20.63 -23.36
CA MET A 211 -32.99 20.91 -22.00
C MET A 211 -31.90 19.96 -21.53
N ILE A 212 -31.05 20.49 -20.64
CA ILE A 212 -30.15 19.69 -19.80
C ILE A 212 -30.83 19.48 -18.46
N LYS A 213 -30.98 18.22 -18.08
CA LYS A 213 -31.50 17.80 -16.78
C LYS A 213 -30.36 17.22 -15.94
N ALA A 214 -30.56 17.11 -14.63
CA ALA A 214 -29.64 16.39 -13.77
C ALA A 214 -30.34 15.52 -12.73
N SER A 215 -29.61 14.54 -12.23
CA SER A 215 -29.98 13.71 -11.09
C SER A 215 -28.77 13.61 -10.16
N THR A 216 -29.00 13.53 -8.85
CA THR A 216 -27.93 13.53 -7.85
C THR A 216 -28.07 12.39 -6.86
N SER A 217 -26.93 11.87 -6.40
CA SER A 217 -26.84 10.90 -5.30
C SER A 217 -25.65 11.23 -4.41
N PRO A 218 -25.70 10.96 -3.09
CA PRO A 218 -24.52 10.98 -2.24
C PRO A 218 -23.43 10.05 -2.78
N SER A 219 -22.17 10.50 -2.81
CA SER A 219 -21.04 9.69 -3.31
C SER A 219 -20.67 8.53 -2.37
N THR A 220 -21.15 8.57 -1.12
CA THR A 220 -20.91 7.53 -0.12
C THR A 220 -21.51 6.18 -0.50
N ASN A 221 -22.61 6.17 -1.28
CA ASN A 221 -23.28 4.92 -1.66
C ASN A 221 -23.80 4.86 -3.09
N GLY A 222 -24.08 5.98 -3.77
CA GLY A 222 -24.57 5.98 -5.15
C GLY A 222 -25.93 5.31 -5.38
N LYS A 223 -26.71 5.03 -4.34
CA LYS A 223 -27.94 4.19 -4.40
C LYS A 223 -29.19 5.00 -4.74
N GLU A 224 -29.43 6.07 -4.00
CA GLU A 224 -30.65 6.86 -4.05
C GLU A 224 -30.43 8.11 -4.91
N TRP A 225 -31.15 8.19 -6.02
CA TRP A 225 -30.99 9.27 -6.99
C TRP A 225 -32.21 10.19 -7.01
N THR A 226 -31.95 11.49 -6.86
CA THR A 226 -32.98 12.53 -6.84
C THR A 226 -32.84 13.42 -8.07
N PRO A 227 -33.87 13.53 -8.92
CA PRO A 227 -33.91 14.51 -10.00
C PRO A 227 -33.81 15.94 -9.46
N VAL A 228 -33.02 16.77 -10.11
CA VAL A 228 -32.83 18.18 -9.74
C VAL A 228 -33.00 19.08 -10.96
N THR A 229 -33.43 20.31 -10.72
CA THR A 229 -33.59 21.31 -11.78
C THR A 229 -32.27 22.01 -12.04
N VAL A 230 -31.88 22.08 -13.32
CA VAL A 230 -30.71 22.81 -13.79
C VAL A 230 -31.17 24.08 -14.49
N SER A 231 -30.49 25.19 -14.24
CA SER A 231 -30.78 26.49 -14.86
C SER A 231 -29.50 27.13 -15.39
N GLY A 232 -29.62 27.91 -16.47
CA GLY A 232 -28.50 28.65 -17.05
C GLY A 232 -27.61 27.88 -18.03
N LEU A 233 -27.81 26.57 -18.21
CA LEU A 233 -27.15 25.79 -19.26
C LEU A 233 -27.99 25.73 -20.55
N PRO A 234 -27.38 25.96 -21.72
CA PRO A 234 -28.04 25.75 -23.01
C PRO A 234 -28.10 24.26 -23.38
N ALA A 235 -29.08 23.88 -24.20
CA ALA A 235 -29.24 22.50 -24.69
C ALA A 235 -28.11 22.05 -25.65
N THR A 236 -27.32 23.00 -26.14
CA THR A 236 -26.16 22.78 -27.02
C THR A 236 -24.88 22.41 -26.27
N ILE A 237 -24.90 22.41 -24.92
CA ILE A 237 -23.73 22.12 -24.11
C ILE A 237 -23.15 20.74 -24.47
N ARG A 238 -21.83 20.66 -24.58
CA ARG A 238 -21.14 19.39 -24.78
C ARG A 238 -21.00 18.70 -23.44
N VAL A 239 -21.98 17.88 -23.05
CA VAL A 239 -22.03 17.24 -21.73
C VAL A 239 -20.77 16.44 -21.38
N ASN A 240 -20.05 15.91 -22.38
CA ASN A 240 -18.78 15.19 -22.18
C ASN A 240 -17.62 16.07 -21.69
N THR A 241 -17.75 17.40 -21.76
CA THR A 241 -16.72 18.38 -21.35
C THR A 241 -16.82 18.81 -19.89
N LEU A 242 -17.82 18.33 -19.15
CA LEU A 242 -18.02 18.67 -17.74
C LEU A 242 -16.79 18.30 -16.91
N LEU A 243 -16.20 19.30 -16.25
CA LEU A 243 -15.01 19.17 -15.41
C LEU A 243 -15.27 19.81 -14.04
N SER A 244 -15.19 19.03 -12.98
CA SER A 244 -15.14 19.58 -11.61
C SER A 244 -13.68 19.86 -11.24
N ALA A 245 -13.39 21.10 -10.83
CA ALA A 245 -12.07 21.52 -10.40
C ALA A 245 -12.14 22.25 -9.05
N THR A 246 -11.22 21.91 -8.16
CA THR A 246 -11.12 22.51 -6.82
C THR A 246 -9.91 23.42 -6.76
N ASN A 247 -10.13 24.67 -6.39
CA ASN A 247 -9.10 25.67 -6.16
C ASN A 247 -9.20 26.18 -4.72
N GLY A 248 -8.27 25.74 -3.87
CA GLY A 248 -8.34 25.98 -2.44
C GLY A 248 -9.59 25.35 -1.82
N ASN A 249 -10.46 26.17 -1.22
CA ASN A 249 -11.69 25.73 -0.58
C ASN A 249 -12.93 25.80 -1.50
N THR A 250 -12.75 26.17 -2.77
CA THR A 250 -13.86 26.37 -3.70
C THR A 250 -13.76 25.34 -4.81
N SER A 251 -14.81 24.53 -4.96
CA SER A 251 -15.00 23.69 -6.14
C SER A 251 -15.93 24.36 -7.13
N THR A 252 -15.55 24.33 -8.40
CA THR A 252 -16.33 24.86 -9.52
C THR A 252 -16.40 23.80 -10.61
N ILE A 253 -17.58 23.61 -11.17
CA ILE A 253 -17.80 22.78 -12.35
C ILE A 253 -17.77 23.69 -13.57
N TYR A 254 -17.04 23.30 -14.60
CA TYR A 254 -16.97 23.96 -15.89
C TYR A 254 -17.60 23.09 -16.97
N ALA A 255 -18.24 23.71 -17.96
CA ALA A 255 -18.80 23.06 -19.13
C ALA A 255 -18.55 23.90 -20.38
N LEU A 256 -18.27 23.23 -21.50
CA LEU A 256 -18.03 23.88 -22.79
C LEU A 256 -19.24 23.70 -23.71
N ASP A 257 -19.71 24.80 -24.30
CA ASP A 257 -20.79 24.81 -25.26
C ASP A 257 -20.29 24.64 -26.70
N ALA A 258 -21.19 24.26 -27.61
CA ALA A 258 -20.88 24.05 -29.02
C ALA A 258 -20.33 25.32 -29.70
N ASP A 259 -20.66 26.51 -29.20
CA ASP A 259 -20.27 27.82 -29.70
C ASP A 259 -18.93 28.34 -29.12
N SER A 260 -18.19 27.51 -28.37
CA SER A 260 -16.93 27.88 -27.69
C SER A 260 -17.09 28.75 -26.44
N THR A 261 -18.31 28.90 -25.92
CA THR A 261 -18.60 29.57 -24.64
C THR A 261 -18.43 28.59 -23.46
N VAL A 262 -17.81 29.05 -22.37
CA VAL A 262 -17.70 28.29 -21.11
C VAL A 262 -18.76 28.73 -20.11
N TYR A 263 -19.33 27.76 -19.39
CA TYR A 263 -20.25 27.96 -18.27
C TYR A 263 -19.64 27.41 -16.99
N SER A 264 -19.96 28.02 -15.84
CA SER A 264 -19.56 27.51 -14.53
C SER A 264 -20.71 27.42 -13.53
N SER A 265 -20.54 26.54 -12.56
CA SER A 265 -21.43 26.39 -11.41
C SER A 265 -20.66 25.93 -10.18
N THR A 266 -20.96 26.50 -9.01
CA THR A 266 -20.38 26.08 -7.72
C THR A 266 -21.29 25.13 -6.94
N ASP A 267 -22.55 24.98 -7.33
CA ASP A 267 -23.53 24.09 -6.70
C ASP A 267 -23.98 22.93 -7.62
N GLY A 268 -23.64 22.99 -8.91
CA GLY A 268 -24.05 22.06 -9.96
C GLY A 268 -25.47 22.27 -10.49
N LEU A 269 -26.20 23.26 -10.02
CA LEU A 269 -27.62 23.48 -10.36
C LEU A 269 -27.82 24.80 -11.09
N ILE A 270 -27.18 25.87 -10.61
CA ILE A 270 -27.26 27.21 -11.19
C ILE A 270 -25.96 27.47 -11.95
N TRP A 271 -26.09 27.64 -13.26
CA TRP A 271 -24.97 27.86 -14.15
C TRP A 271 -24.93 29.28 -14.67
N ASN A 272 -23.72 29.81 -14.78
CA ASN A 272 -23.47 31.15 -15.28
C ASN A 272 -22.54 31.09 -16.48
N ARG A 273 -22.84 31.88 -17.50
CA ARG A 273 -21.95 32.09 -18.64
C ARG A 273 -20.70 32.84 -18.17
N ILE A 274 -19.53 32.34 -18.54
CA ILE A 274 -18.25 33.01 -18.31
C ILE A 274 -17.94 33.90 -19.52
N ASN A 275 -17.53 35.15 -19.25
CA ASN A 275 -17.03 36.03 -20.30
C ASN A 275 -15.53 35.83 -20.48
N SER A 276 -15.16 34.76 -21.18
CA SER A 276 -13.77 34.39 -21.44
C SER A 276 -13.08 35.39 -22.36
N GLY A 277 -11.79 35.66 -22.10
CA GLY A 277 -10.96 36.50 -22.98
C GLY A 277 -10.71 35.91 -24.37
N TYR A 278 -10.87 34.58 -24.53
CA TYR A 278 -10.72 33.85 -25.80
C TYR A 278 -11.84 32.81 -25.95
N PRO A 279 -12.28 32.50 -27.19
CA PRO A 279 -13.13 31.33 -27.45
C PRO A 279 -12.40 30.04 -27.07
N VAL A 280 -13.06 29.20 -26.25
CA VAL A 280 -12.49 27.94 -25.76
C VAL A 280 -12.87 26.79 -26.70
N VAL A 281 -11.89 26.03 -27.15
CA VAL A 281 -12.11 24.96 -28.14
C VAL A 281 -12.18 23.59 -27.50
N ALA A 282 -11.37 23.33 -26.47
CA ALA A 282 -11.32 22.05 -25.77
C ALA A 282 -10.82 22.22 -24.34
N ILE A 283 -11.45 21.51 -23.39
CA ILE A 283 -10.99 21.42 -21.99
C ILE A 283 -10.28 20.07 -21.83
N TYR A 284 -8.98 20.06 -21.57
CA TYR A 284 -8.20 18.81 -21.50
C TYR A 284 -8.18 18.21 -20.09
N GLY A 285 -8.26 19.04 -19.05
CA GLY A 285 -8.29 18.59 -17.66
C GLY A 285 -7.43 19.46 -16.76
N ILE A 286 -7.30 19.05 -15.49
CA ILE A 286 -6.50 19.76 -14.49
C ILE A 286 -5.04 19.32 -14.67
N LEU A 287 -4.15 20.24 -14.96
CA LEU A 287 -2.73 19.95 -15.08
C LEU A 287 -2.13 19.82 -13.67
N PRO A 288 -1.56 18.67 -13.29
CA PRO A 288 -0.97 18.52 -11.97
C PRO A 288 0.26 19.43 -11.83
N SER A 289 0.30 20.26 -10.79
CA SER A 289 1.40 21.20 -10.52
C SER A 289 2.18 20.82 -9.25
N LEU A 290 3.43 21.27 -9.16
CA LEU A 290 4.26 21.20 -7.94
C LEU A 290 3.91 22.26 -6.91
N SER A 291 3.44 23.44 -7.34
CA SER A 291 3.03 24.51 -6.43
C SER A 291 1.74 24.18 -5.67
N GLY A 292 0.99 23.16 -6.11
CA GLY A 292 -0.36 22.86 -5.63
C GLY A 292 -1.41 23.82 -6.16
N GLU A 293 -1.03 24.82 -6.96
CA GLU A 293 -1.97 25.71 -7.63
C GLU A 293 -2.71 24.95 -8.73
N MET A 294 -4.04 25.05 -8.71
CA MET A 294 -4.90 24.44 -9.72
C MET A 294 -4.80 25.23 -11.02
N ALA A 295 -4.47 24.53 -12.11
CA ALA A 295 -4.55 25.06 -13.47
C ALA A 295 -5.26 24.04 -14.37
N VAL A 296 -6.25 24.50 -15.13
CA VAL A 296 -6.89 23.75 -16.19
C VAL A 296 -6.12 23.99 -17.48
N LEU A 297 -5.72 22.91 -18.15
CA LEU A 297 -5.19 22.98 -19.51
C LEU A 297 -6.34 22.97 -20.51
N THR A 298 -6.30 23.92 -21.43
CA THR A 298 -7.33 24.12 -22.46
C THR A 298 -6.69 24.43 -23.82
N ALA A 299 -7.45 24.25 -24.89
CA ALA A 299 -7.17 24.90 -26.17
C ALA A 299 -8.08 26.11 -26.35
N ILE A 300 -7.53 27.21 -26.83
CA ILE A 300 -8.26 28.44 -27.16
C ILE A 300 -8.01 28.83 -28.61
N ASN A 301 -8.89 29.66 -29.17
CA ASN A 301 -8.72 30.28 -30.46
C ASN A 301 -8.23 31.72 -30.30
N ASP A 302 -6.98 31.99 -30.68
CA ASP A 302 -6.36 33.31 -30.69
C ASP A 302 -6.26 33.78 -32.14
N GLU A 303 -7.24 34.58 -32.58
CA GLU A 303 -7.31 35.16 -33.93
C GLU A 303 -7.13 34.15 -35.08
N GLY A 304 -7.67 32.93 -34.91
CA GLY A 304 -7.59 31.84 -35.89
C GLY A 304 -6.51 30.80 -35.60
N ILE A 305 -5.60 31.08 -34.66
CA ILE A 305 -4.53 30.17 -34.25
C ILE A 305 -4.95 29.45 -32.97
N LEU A 306 -5.00 28.12 -33.01
CA LEU A 306 -5.27 27.33 -31.81
C LEU A 306 -4.02 27.26 -30.94
N LYS A 307 -4.15 27.67 -29.68
CA LYS A 307 -3.06 27.64 -28.69
C LYS A 307 -3.47 26.88 -27.44
N PHE A 308 -2.50 26.22 -26.82
CA PHE A 308 -2.65 25.79 -25.44
C PHE A 308 -2.74 27.03 -24.54
N ALA A 309 -3.52 26.92 -23.47
CA ALA A 309 -3.56 27.91 -22.41
C ALA A 309 -3.81 27.25 -21.07
N LEU A 310 -3.30 27.88 -20.01
CA LEU A 310 -3.62 27.53 -18.63
C LEU A 310 -4.57 28.58 -18.05
N THR A 311 -5.55 28.12 -17.28
CA THR A 311 -6.51 29.00 -16.59
C THR A 311 -6.96 28.36 -15.28
N ASN A 312 -7.36 29.17 -14.31
CA ASN A 312 -8.00 28.70 -13.07
C ASN A 312 -9.50 29.05 -12.99
N ASP A 313 -9.97 29.94 -13.87
CA ASP A 313 -11.30 30.57 -13.80
C ASP A 313 -12.00 30.71 -15.17
N PHE A 314 -11.32 30.40 -16.27
CA PHE A 314 -11.75 30.65 -17.65
C PHE A 314 -12.06 32.11 -18.01
N VAL A 315 -11.65 33.07 -17.16
CA VAL A 315 -11.68 34.51 -17.45
C VAL A 315 -10.31 34.96 -17.92
N SER A 316 -9.26 34.54 -17.20
CA SER A 316 -7.86 34.85 -17.48
C SER A 316 -7.11 33.63 -17.99
N PHE A 317 -6.19 33.85 -18.94
CA PHE A 317 -5.43 32.78 -19.59
C PHE A 317 -3.94 33.10 -19.63
N SER A 318 -3.12 32.13 -19.24
CA SER A 318 -1.69 32.10 -19.56
C SER A 318 -1.52 31.36 -20.89
N LEU A 319 -1.28 32.12 -21.97
CA LEU A 319 -1.07 31.55 -23.30
C LEU A 319 0.23 30.75 -23.35
N LYS A 320 0.17 29.63 -24.05
CA LYS A 320 1.28 28.70 -24.27
C LYS A 320 1.52 28.51 -25.77
N GLU A 321 2.13 27.39 -26.14
CA GLU A 321 2.45 27.05 -27.52
C GLU A 321 1.20 26.86 -28.39
N ALA A 322 1.36 27.05 -29.69
CA ALA A 322 0.34 26.63 -30.66
C ALA A 322 0.15 25.12 -30.61
N LEU A 323 -1.08 24.66 -30.88
CA LEU A 323 -1.34 23.22 -31.11
C LEU A 323 -0.51 22.74 -32.32
N PRO A 324 -0.18 21.43 -32.40
CA PRO A 324 0.48 20.85 -33.56
C PRO A 324 -0.18 21.27 -34.89
N ALA A 325 0.62 21.83 -35.80
CA ALA A 325 0.14 22.41 -37.05
C ALA A 325 -0.30 21.36 -38.10
N ASP A 326 -0.02 20.08 -37.85
CA ASP A 326 -0.40 18.96 -38.72
C ASP A 326 -1.85 18.50 -38.51
N ASP A 327 -2.63 19.24 -37.70
CA ASP A 327 -4.00 18.93 -37.29
C ASP A 327 -4.15 17.56 -36.60
N THR A 328 -3.08 16.92 -36.14
CA THR A 328 -3.15 15.56 -35.55
C THR A 328 -3.58 15.52 -34.08
N PHE A 329 -3.71 16.68 -33.43
CA PHE A 329 -4.03 16.77 -32.02
C PHE A 329 -5.55 16.81 -31.78
N PRO A 330 -6.10 16.00 -30.86
CA PRO A 330 -7.54 15.93 -30.64
C PRO A 330 -8.08 17.20 -29.97
N VAL A 331 -9.21 17.70 -30.46
CA VAL A 331 -9.92 18.89 -29.95
C VAL A 331 -11.36 18.60 -29.54
N ALA A 332 -11.88 17.40 -29.84
CA ALA A 332 -13.22 16.97 -29.43
C ALA A 332 -13.27 15.47 -29.18
N ASP A 333 -14.29 15.00 -28.47
CA ASP A 333 -14.65 13.58 -28.26
C ASP A 333 -13.53 12.67 -27.73
N PHE A 334 -12.45 13.23 -27.18
CA PHE A 334 -11.40 12.49 -26.50
C PHE A 334 -11.81 12.14 -25.07
N THR A 335 -11.15 11.15 -24.49
CA THR A 335 -11.15 10.94 -23.05
C THR A 335 -9.83 11.44 -22.47
N SER A 336 -9.87 11.96 -21.24
CA SER A 336 -8.70 12.49 -20.57
C SER A 336 -8.66 12.09 -19.10
N THR A 337 -7.44 11.99 -18.56
CA THR A 337 -7.23 11.86 -17.12
C THR A 337 -5.97 12.60 -16.70
N SER A 338 -6.01 13.20 -15.51
CA SER A 338 -4.85 13.77 -14.85
C SER A 338 -4.19 12.70 -13.98
N MET A 339 -2.85 12.64 -14.00
CA MET A 339 -2.07 11.64 -13.30
C MET A 339 -0.89 12.30 -12.58
N GLU A 340 -0.75 12.00 -11.30
CA GLU A 340 0.45 12.28 -10.51
C GLU A 340 0.93 10.97 -9.88
N ASN A 341 2.22 10.66 -10.01
CA ASN A 341 2.82 9.52 -9.31
C ASN A 341 3.57 10.02 -8.07
N PRO A 342 3.10 9.74 -6.84
CA PRO A 342 3.78 10.16 -5.62
C PRO A 342 5.21 9.62 -5.49
N ALA A 343 5.52 8.48 -6.11
CA ALA A 343 6.86 7.88 -6.09
C ALA A 343 7.81 8.52 -7.13
N VAL A 344 7.29 9.19 -8.16
CA VAL A 344 8.08 9.81 -9.24
C VAL A 344 7.67 11.27 -9.36
N HIS A 345 8.43 12.15 -8.70
CA HIS A 345 8.11 13.57 -8.59
C HIS A 345 7.87 14.30 -9.92
N SER A 346 8.53 13.86 -10.99
CA SER A 346 8.40 14.43 -12.34
C SER A 346 7.22 13.87 -13.15
N ALA A 347 6.53 12.84 -12.66
CA ALA A 347 5.43 12.19 -13.36
C ALA A 347 4.11 12.91 -13.05
N LYS A 348 3.91 14.04 -13.73
CA LYS A 348 2.73 14.91 -13.67
C LYS A 348 2.22 15.12 -15.09
N TYR A 349 1.11 14.46 -15.41
CA TYR A 349 0.63 14.35 -16.78
C TYR A 349 -0.86 14.61 -16.90
N ILE A 350 -1.26 15.19 -18.02
CA ILE A 350 -2.59 14.92 -18.59
C ILE A 350 -2.39 13.90 -19.69
N ILE A 351 -3.21 12.86 -19.68
CA ILE A 351 -3.18 11.79 -20.69
C ILE A 351 -4.48 11.88 -21.46
N LEU A 352 -4.37 11.98 -22.79
CA LEU A 352 -5.50 11.96 -23.72
C LEU A 352 -5.49 10.66 -24.52
N ALA A 353 -6.66 10.11 -24.78
CA ALA A 353 -6.84 8.99 -25.68
C ALA A 353 -7.99 9.25 -26.66
N GLY A 354 -7.74 8.92 -27.93
CA GLY A 354 -8.76 8.94 -28.96
C GLY A 354 -9.23 10.35 -29.33
N GLY A 355 -10.52 10.48 -29.63
CA GLY A 355 -11.16 11.74 -30.00
C GLY A 355 -11.01 12.11 -31.47
N LYS A 356 -11.27 13.38 -31.76
CA LYS A 356 -11.31 13.93 -33.11
C LYS A 356 -10.43 15.15 -33.23
N GLU A 357 -9.72 15.19 -34.34
CA GLU A 357 -8.91 16.29 -34.82
C GLU A 357 -9.77 17.49 -35.24
N LYS A 358 -9.14 18.64 -35.49
CA LYS A 358 -9.84 19.87 -35.93
C LYS A 358 -10.63 19.67 -37.23
N ASN A 359 -10.12 18.83 -38.11
CA ASN A 359 -10.72 18.44 -39.38
C ASN A 359 -11.80 17.33 -39.24
N ASN A 360 -12.18 16.97 -38.01
CA ASN A 360 -13.15 15.92 -37.67
C ASN A 360 -12.70 14.48 -37.99
N ILE A 361 -11.40 14.24 -38.20
CA ILE A 361 -10.81 12.90 -38.36
C ILE A 361 -10.63 12.24 -36.98
N ALA A 362 -11.00 10.96 -36.90
CA ALA A 362 -10.85 10.15 -35.71
C ALA A 362 -9.37 9.83 -35.43
N ASN A 363 -8.92 10.07 -34.21
CA ASN A 363 -7.55 9.86 -33.76
C ASN A 363 -7.42 8.55 -32.96
N ASN A 364 -6.38 7.74 -33.19
CA ASN A 364 -6.10 6.55 -32.36
C ASN A 364 -4.75 6.62 -31.63
N LYS A 365 -4.25 7.84 -31.42
CA LYS A 365 -3.04 8.09 -30.65
C LYS A 365 -3.40 8.34 -29.19
N LEU A 366 -2.47 7.95 -28.33
CA LEU A 366 -2.38 8.44 -26.96
C LEU A 366 -1.50 9.69 -26.97
N TRP A 367 -1.87 10.70 -26.19
CA TRP A 367 -1.04 11.88 -25.95
C TRP A 367 -0.75 12.04 -24.47
N ILE A 368 0.52 12.15 -24.12
CA ILE A 368 0.98 12.55 -22.78
C ILE A 368 1.38 14.01 -22.86
N ILE A 369 0.72 14.82 -22.03
CA ILE A 369 0.92 16.26 -21.95
C ILE A 369 1.56 16.57 -20.59
N GLN A 370 2.60 17.38 -20.62
CA GLN A 370 3.30 17.84 -19.43
C GLN A 370 3.69 19.31 -19.61
N GLU A 371 3.71 20.09 -18.53
CA GLU A 371 4.42 21.38 -18.52
C GLU A 371 5.85 21.19 -18.03
N LYS A 372 6.82 21.65 -18.81
CA LYS A 372 8.25 21.68 -18.47
C LYS A 372 8.78 23.07 -18.73
N GLU A 373 9.40 23.68 -17.71
CA GLU A 373 10.01 25.01 -17.82
C GLU A 373 9.05 26.08 -18.39
N GLY A 374 7.77 26.00 -18.02
CA GLY A 374 6.72 26.90 -18.47
C GLY A 374 6.17 26.62 -19.88
N LYS A 375 6.64 25.55 -20.54
CA LYS A 375 6.19 25.14 -21.89
C LYS A 375 5.40 23.84 -21.84
N ILE A 376 4.39 23.72 -22.70
CA ILE A 376 3.65 22.48 -22.89
C ILE A 376 4.43 21.55 -23.82
N THR A 377 4.79 20.37 -23.32
CA THR A 377 5.44 19.31 -24.09
C THR A 377 4.48 18.15 -24.33
N LEU A 378 4.52 17.63 -25.54
CA LEU A 378 3.68 16.53 -25.98
C LEU A 378 4.55 15.30 -26.29
N LEU A 379 4.09 14.13 -25.87
CA LEU A 379 4.55 12.84 -26.35
C LEU A 379 3.34 12.09 -26.90
N SER A 380 3.47 11.45 -28.06
CA SER A 380 2.38 10.68 -28.66
C SER A 380 2.84 9.33 -29.16
N GLU A 381 1.95 8.35 -29.09
CA GLU A 381 2.17 6.99 -29.57
C GLU A 381 0.87 6.46 -30.19
N THR A 382 0.97 5.73 -31.30
CA THR A 382 -0.18 5.03 -31.87
C THR A 382 -0.50 3.82 -31.00
N SER A 383 -1.72 3.76 -30.47
CA SER A 383 -2.10 2.68 -29.55
C SER A 383 -2.35 1.37 -30.29
N THR A 384 -1.91 0.27 -29.68
CA THR A 384 -2.22 -1.11 -30.12
C THR A 384 -3.65 -1.53 -29.80
N VAL A 385 -4.30 -0.84 -28.85
CA VAL A 385 -5.70 -1.05 -28.44
C VAL A 385 -6.56 0.10 -28.99
N PRO A 386 -7.81 -0.15 -29.43
CA PRO A 386 -8.72 0.91 -29.88
C PRO A 386 -9.00 1.94 -28.78
N LEU A 387 -8.72 3.21 -29.07
CA LEU A 387 -8.93 4.34 -28.16
C LEU A 387 -10.19 5.15 -28.46
N GLN A 388 -10.79 4.97 -29.64
CA GLN A 388 -12.05 5.62 -29.97
C GLN A 388 -13.15 5.20 -28.99
N VAL A 389 -13.94 6.18 -28.54
CA VAL A 389 -15.04 6.02 -27.56
C VAL A 389 -14.67 5.31 -26.24
N SER A 390 -13.36 5.23 -25.94
CA SER A 390 -12.83 4.67 -24.70
C SER A 390 -12.97 5.63 -23.52
N GLN A 391 -12.70 5.16 -22.32
CA GLN A 391 -12.64 5.97 -21.10
C GLN A 391 -11.33 5.73 -20.35
N LEU A 392 -10.55 6.79 -20.18
CA LEU A 392 -9.38 6.82 -19.31
C LEU A 392 -9.77 7.13 -17.88
N PHE A 393 -9.09 6.51 -16.93
CA PHE A 393 -9.17 6.85 -15.52
C PHE A 393 -7.89 6.41 -14.80
N VAL A 394 -7.56 7.09 -13.70
CA VAL A 394 -6.45 6.67 -12.83
C VAL A 394 -6.96 5.77 -11.72
N TYR A 395 -6.28 4.66 -11.51
CA TYR A 395 -6.59 3.70 -10.47
C TYR A 395 -5.34 2.91 -10.06
N ASP A 396 -5.17 2.63 -8.76
CA ASP A 396 -4.01 1.89 -8.24
C ASP A 396 -2.65 2.48 -8.70
N ALA A 397 -2.56 3.82 -8.75
CA ALA A 397 -1.40 4.56 -9.28
C ALA A 397 -1.01 4.19 -10.73
N LYS A 398 -1.95 3.68 -11.51
CA LYS A 398 -1.81 3.35 -12.93
C LYS A 398 -2.89 4.03 -13.75
N VAL A 399 -2.61 4.11 -15.05
CA VAL A 399 -3.58 4.59 -16.04
C VAL A 399 -4.35 3.39 -16.54
N TYR A 400 -5.66 3.44 -16.37
CA TYR A 400 -6.59 2.44 -16.86
C TYR A 400 -7.34 2.96 -18.08
N LEU A 401 -7.72 2.03 -18.94
CA LEU A 401 -8.55 2.25 -20.12
C LEU A 401 -9.70 1.25 -20.12
N MET A 402 -10.92 1.76 -20.17
CA MET A 402 -12.10 0.97 -20.49
C MET A 402 -12.46 1.19 -21.96
N THR A 403 -12.49 0.12 -22.73
CA THR A 403 -12.85 0.15 -24.17
C THR A 403 -13.97 -0.84 -24.46
N TYR A 404 -14.67 -0.67 -25.57
CA TYR A 404 -15.77 -1.53 -26.00
C TYR A 404 -15.31 -2.44 -27.14
N GLU A 405 -15.30 -3.75 -26.90
CA GLU A 405 -14.82 -4.78 -27.82
C GLU A 405 -15.84 -5.92 -27.92
N THR A 406 -16.32 -6.22 -29.13
CA THR A 406 -17.14 -7.41 -29.42
C THR A 406 -18.38 -7.54 -28.51
N GLY A 407 -19.06 -6.43 -28.21
CA GLY A 407 -20.29 -6.45 -27.38
C GLY A 407 -20.07 -6.30 -25.88
N LYS A 408 -18.82 -6.25 -25.40
CA LYS A 408 -18.49 -6.11 -23.97
C LYS A 408 -17.44 -5.02 -23.75
N ASN A 409 -17.37 -4.50 -22.54
CA ASN A 409 -16.25 -3.64 -22.15
C ASN A 409 -15.08 -4.46 -21.64
N ARG A 410 -13.87 -4.06 -22.04
CA ARG A 410 -12.61 -4.60 -21.52
C ARG A 410 -11.83 -3.52 -20.79
N LEU A 411 -11.11 -3.96 -19.75
CA LEU A 411 -10.21 -3.11 -18.99
C LEU A 411 -8.76 -3.45 -19.36
N TYR A 412 -8.00 -2.39 -19.60
CA TYR A 412 -6.56 -2.43 -19.73
C TYR A 412 -5.95 -1.49 -18.70
N TYR A 413 -4.73 -1.77 -18.29
CA TYR A 413 -3.92 -0.85 -17.51
C TYR A 413 -2.54 -0.69 -18.17
N SER A 414 -1.86 0.39 -17.82
CA SER A 414 -0.53 0.70 -18.33
C SER A 414 0.47 0.82 -17.18
N GLU A 415 1.68 0.29 -17.39
CA GLU A 415 2.83 0.52 -16.51
C GLU A 415 3.67 1.72 -16.97
N ARG A 416 3.42 2.22 -18.20
CA ARG A 416 4.13 3.35 -18.83
C ARG A 416 3.17 4.46 -19.26
N TYR A 417 2.25 4.85 -18.37
CA TYR A 417 1.38 6.02 -18.51
C TYR A 417 0.55 6.08 -19.81
N GLY A 418 0.13 4.93 -20.33
CA GLY A 418 -0.65 4.74 -21.55
C GLY A 418 0.18 4.35 -22.78
N LEU A 419 1.51 4.34 -22.70
CA LEU A 419 2.41 3.93 -23.80
C LEU A 419 2.51 2.41 -23.96
N ASP A 420 1.90 1.66 -23.05
CA ASP A 420 1.64 0.24 -23.17
C ASP A 420 0.25 -0.09 -22.62
N TRP A 421 -0.33 -1.16 -23.14
CA TRP A 421 -1.61 -1.67 -22.66
C TRP A 421 -1.45 -3.14 -22.31
N ILE A 422 -1.73 -3.44 -21.05
CA ILE A 422 -1.78 -4.80 -20.51
C ILE A 422 -3.24 -5.10 -20.23
N SER A 423 -3.76 -6.20 -20.78
CA SER A 423 -5.11 -6.65 -20.48
C SER A 423 -5.22 -6.98 -18.99
N ALA A 424 -6.27 -6.48 -18.33
CA ALA A 424 -6.45 -6.71 -16.90
C ALA A 424 -6.81 -8.16 -16.55
N GLY A 425 -7.12 -8.99 -17.55
CA GLY A 425 -7.42 -10.41 -17.39
C GLY A 425 -8.71 -10.68 -16.62
N THR A 426 -8.92 -11.95 -16.26
CA THR A 426 -10.15 -12.43 -15.60
C THR A 426 -10.31 -11.92 -14.17
N GLU A 427 -9.22 -11.51 -13.51
CA GLU A 427 -9.26 -11.01 -12.13
C GLU A 427 -9.91 -9.63 -12.01
N GLN A 428 -9.97 -8.86 -13.10
CA GLN A 428 -10.52 -7.50 -13.08
C GLN A 428 -11.66 -7.29 -14.09
N GLU A 429 -12.08 -8.36 -14.77
CA GLU A 429 -13.11 -8.29 -15.80
C GLU A 429 -14.45 -7.81 -15.25
N LEU A 430 -15.20 -7.08 -16.08
CA LEU A 430 -16.58 -6.72 -15.79
C LEU A 430 -17.46 -7.98 -15.85
N PRO A 431 -18.43 -8.15 -14.93
CA PRO A 431 -19.24 -9.36 -14.88
C PRO A 431 -20.15 -9.47 -16.11
N ASP A 432 -20.57 -10.68 -16.48
CA ASP A 432 -21.45 -10.90 -17.66
C ASP A 432 -22.78 -10.15 -17.60
N THR A 433 -23.24 -9.81 -16.39
CA THR A 433 -24.44 -8.98 -16.16
C THR A 433 -24.23 -7.49 -16.47
N PHE A 434 -22.98 -7.05 -16.70
CA PHE A 434 -22.65 -5.70 -17.12
C PHE A 434 -22.90 -5.54 -18.62
N THR A 435 -23.89 -4.73 -18.99
CA THR A 435 -24.18 -4.42 -20.40
C THR A 435 -23.03 -3.64 -21.02
N GLY A 436 -22.46 -4.15 -22.11
CA GLY A 436 -21.42 -3.47 -22.88
C GLY A 436 -21.89 -2.12 -23.43
N ARG A 437 -21.02 -1.11 -23.34
CA ARG A 437 -21.37 0.30 -23.54
C ARG A 437 -20.22 1.18 -24.00
N ILE A 438 -20.58 2.32 -24.58
CA ILE A 438 -19.70 3.44 -24.91
C ILE A 438 -20.19 4.71 -24.22
N GLY A 439 -19.33 5.73 -24.10
CA GLY A 439 -19.72 7.03 -23.51
C GLY A 439 -20.08 6.98 -22.02
N ALA A 440 -19.77 5.90 -21.31
CA ALA A 440 -19.96 5.82 -19.87
C ALA A 440 -19.04 6.80 -19.14
N SER A 441 -19.44 7.25 -17.95
CA SER A 441 -18.54 8.02 -17.07
C SER A 441 -17.85 7.09 -16.09
N VAL A 442 -16.54 7.22 -15.92
CA VAL A 442 -15.77 6.47 -14.93
C VAL A 442 -15.17 7.43 -13.90
N ILE A 443 -15.35 7.14 -12.61
CA ILE A 443 -14.87 7.97 -11.50
C ILE A 443 -14.21 7.08 -10.46
N THR A 444 -12.99 7.41 -10.05
CA THR A 444 -12.34 6.82 -8.88
C THR A 444 -12.57 7.74 -7.68
N ASP A 445 -13.15 7.21 -6.58
CA ASP A 445 -13.34 7.97 -5.35
C ASP A 445 -12.17 7.86 -4.37
N SER A 446 -12.21 8.66 -3.30
CA SER A 446 -11.18 8.68 -2.25
C SER A 446 -11.10 7.40 -1.39
N ASN A 447 -12.08 6.51 -1.52
CA ASN A 447 -12.11 5.19 -0.87
C ASN A 447 -11.66 4.07 -1.82
N ASN A 448 -11.05 4.42 -2.95
CA ASN A 448 -10.58 3.53 -4.01
C ASN A 448 -11.68 2.69 -4.67
N PHE A 449 -12.93 3.17 -4.68
CA PHE A 449 -13.95 2.60 -5.53
C PHE A 449 -13.89 3.21 -6.93
N ILE A 450 -13.95 2.35 -7.93
CA ILE A 450 -14.26 2.73 -9.31
C ILE A 450 -15.77 2.73 -9.45
N TRP A 451 -16.32 3.80 -9.99
CA TRP A 451 -17.73 3.96 -10.30
C TRP A 451 -17.91 4.12 -11.81
N ILE A 452 -18.82 3.35 -12.40
CA ILE A 452 -19.17 3.43 -13.82
C ILE A 452 -20.64 3.83 -13.93
N PHE A 453 -20.92 4.93 -14.62
CA PHE A 453 -22.26 5.49 -14.77
C PHE A 453 -22.70 5.49 -16.22
N GLY A 454 -23.89 4.93 -16.45
CA GLY A 454 -24.65 5.09 -17.68
C GLY A 454 -23.85 4.80 -18.95
N GLY A 455 -24.01 5.65 -19.96
CA GLY A 455 -23.48 5.46 -21.32
C GLY A 455 -24.59 5.01 -22.27
N GLU A 456 -24.20 4.41 -23.39
CA GLU A 456 -25.13 3.82 -24.35
C GLU A 456 -24.60 2.46 -24.81
N SER A 457 -25.50 1.54 -25.15
CA SER A 457 -25.11 0.25 -25.71
C SER A 457 -24.47 0.43 -27.10
N GLY A 458 -23.82 -0.61 -27.63
CA GLY A 458 -23.34 -0.57 -29.03
C GLY A 458 -24.45 -0.39 -30.08
N ALA A 459 -25.72 -0.54 -29.69
CA ALA A 459 -26.90 -0.24 -30.52
C ALA A 459 -27.48 1.17 -30.22
N GLN A 460 -26.73 2.04 -29.54
CA GLN A 460 -27.11 3.41 -29.18
C GLN A 460 -28.37 3.49 -28.31
N VAL A 461 -28.59 2.47 -27.47
CA VAL A 461 -29.65 2.49 -26.47
C VAL A 461 -29.09 3.09 -25.17
N PRO A 462 -29.69 4.16 -24.62
CA PRO A 462 -29.23 4.76 -23.38
C PRO A 462 -29.25 3.76 -22.21
N ILE A 463 -28.18 3.76 -21.42
CA ILE A 463 -28.05 2.94 -20.22
C ILE A 463 -28.04 3.88 -19.02
N ALA A 464 -28.80 3.56 -17.97
CA ALA A 464 -28.91 4.38 -16.76
C ALA A 464 -28.69 3.54 -15.50
N ASP A 465 -27.74 2.62 -15.51
CA ASP A 465 -27.28 1.90 -14.32
C ASP A 465 -25.98 2.49 -13.76
N VAL A 466 -25.67 2.12 -12.52
CA VAL A 466 -24.46 2.52 -11.81
C VAL A 466 -23.79 1.27 -11.28
N TRP A 467 -22.52 1.11 -11.61
CA TRP A 467 -21.67 0.00 -11.15
C TRP A 467 -20.56 0.52 -10.27
N ARG A 468 -20.15 -0.30 -9.31
CA ARG A 468 -19.04 -0.01 -8.41
C ARG A 468 -18.10 -1.20 -8.30
N GLY A 469 -16.81 -0.95 -8.42
CA GLY A 469 -15.74 -1.94 -8.29
C GLY A 469 -14.63 -1.50 -7.35
N ARG A 470 -13.90 -2.44 -6.75
CA ARG A 470 -12.67 -2.15 -5.98
C ARG A 470 -11.74 -3.36 -5.93
N LEU A 471 -10.44 -3.15 -6.04
CA LEU A 471 -9.42 -4.17 -5.81
C LEU A 471 -9.37 -4.56 -4.33
N ASN A 472 -9.23 -5.85 -4.05
CA ASN A 472 -9.14 -6.35 -2.67
C ASN A 472 -8.00 -5.71 -1.88
N LYS A 473 -6.83 -5.50 -2.49
CA LYS A 473 -5.69 -4.84 -1.82
C LYS A 473 -5.94 -3.38 -1.45
N LEU A 474 -6.95 -2.74 -2.05
CA LEU A 474 -7.34 -1.36 -1.78
C LEU A 474 -8.54 -1.28 -0.82
N ALA A 475 -9.08 -2.42 -0.39
CA ALA A 475 -10.00 -2.48 0.73
C ALA A 475 -9.22 -2.26 2.03
N LYS A 476 -9.55 -1.18 2.74
CA LYS A 476 -9.04 -0.91 4.09
C LYS A 476 -9.68 -1.83 5.12
#